data_AF-A0A8X6V401-F1
#
_entry.id   AF-A0A8X6V401-F1
#
_cell.length_a   1.000
_cell.length_b   1.000
_cell.length_c   1.000
_cell.angle_alpha   90.00
_cell.angle_beta   90.00
_cell.angle_gamma   90.00
#
_symmetry.space_group_name_H-M   'P 1'
#
loop_
_entity.id
_entity.type
_entity.pdbx_description
1 polymer ?
#
loop_
_entity_poly.entity_id
_entity_poly.type
_entity_poly.pdbx_seq_one_letter_code
_entity_poly.pdbx_strand_id
1 'polypeptide(L)'
;MLDRVVAVLAQSGDQPLSLVPVGKMITKQMIWRWCHQFCNGRQQVRDKPRHGRPRTAITDEKVIKVDDMIKTNWRITINEVVGEHGMGHQRSHKVVNDFLEYNKVSTR
;
A
#
# COMPACT_ATOMS: atom_id res chain seq x y z
N MET A 1 14.41 -1.80 34.17
CA MET A 1 13.39 -1.35 33.18
C MET A 1 13.93 -1.48 31.75
N LEU A 2 15.17 -1.07 31.51
CA LEU A 2 15.92 -1.42 30.29
C LEU A 2 16.13 -2.94 30.16
N ASP A 3 16.24 -3.67 31.28
CA ASP A 3 16.48 -5.12 31.29
C ASP A 3 15.34 -5.95 30.68
N ARG A 4 14.09 -5.48 30.78
CA ARG A 4 12.96 -6.17 30.13
C ARG A 4 12.90 -5.90 28.63
N VAL A 5 13.34 -4.72 28.18
CA VAL A 5 13.46 -4.40 26.75
C VAL A 5 14.60 -5.20 26.11
N VAL A 6 15.73 -5.32 26.81
CA VAL A 6 16.86 -6.17 26.38
C VAL A 6 16.47 -7.65 26.38
N ALA A 7 15.73 -8.13 27.38
CA ALA A 7 15.24 -9.51 27.42
C ALA A 7 14.24 -9.86 26.29
N VAL A 8 13.39 -8.92 25.89
CA VAL A 8 12.47 -9.10 24.75
C VAL A 8 13.23 -9.15 23.43
N LEU A 9 14.33 -8.40 23.29
CA LEU A 9 15.22 -8.47 22.13
C LEU A 9 16.04 -9.78 22.07
N ALA A 10 16.27 -10.43 23.21
CA ALA A 10 17.02 -11.68 23.31
C ALA A 10 16.19 -12.96 23.03
N GLN A 11 14.86 -12.88 23.06
CA GLN A 11 13.97 -14.03 22.83
C GLN A 11 13.68 -14.32 21.34
N SER A 12 14.03 -13.40 20.43
CA SER A 12 14.02 -13.66 18.99
C SER A 12 15.36 -14.23 18.56
N GLY A 13 15.47 -15.55 18.51
CA GLY A 13 16.59 -16.24 17.85
C GLY A 13 16.77 -15.73 16.41
N ASP A 14 18.04 -15.49 16.07
CA ASP A 14 18.62 -15.10 14.78
C ASP A 14 18.41 -13.66 14.27
N GLN A 15 19.32 -12.78 14.68
CA GLN A 15 20.44 -12.29 13.84
C GLN A 15 21.47 -11.58 14.75
N PRO A 16 22.79 -11.79 14.57
CA PRO A 16 23.81 -11.09 15.35
C PRO A 16 23.72 -9.57 15.14
N LEU A 17 23.77 -8.82 16.23
CA LEU A 17 23.65 -7.35 16.29
C LEU A 17 24.76 -6.58 15.53
N SER A 18 25.61 -7.25 14.76
CA SER A 18 26.70 -6.68 13.98
C SER A 18 26.29 -6.18 12.59
N LEU A 19 25.06 -6.44 12.13
CA LEU A 19 24.59 -6.10 10.77
C LEU A 19 23.45 -5.07 10.72
N VAL A 20 23.15 -4.38 11.82
CA VAL A 20 22.33 -3.16 11.72
C VAL A 20 23.24 -2.08 11.14
N PRO A 21 23.02 -1.57 9.91
CA PRO A 21 23.84 -0.50 9.36
C PRO A 21 23.82 0.68 10.35
N VAL A 22 25.00 1.03 10.84
CA VAL A 22 25.30 1.96 11.95
C VAL A 22 24.93 3.43 11.60
N GLY A 23 24.11 3.65 10.57
CA GLY A 23 23.68 4.97 10.11
C GLY A 23 22.31 5.43 10.65
N LYS A 24 21.60 4.63 11.44
CA LYS A 24 20.27 5.00 11.96
C LYS A 24 20.29 5.20 13.47
N MET A 25 20.74 6.38 13.90
CA MET A 25 20.64 6.79 15.30
C MET A 25 19.17 6.93 15.70
N ILE A 26 18.75 6.20 16.73
CA ILE A 26 17.40 6.29 17.29
C ILE A 26 17.35 7.56 18.15
N THR A 27 16.48 8.51 17.82
CA THR A 27 16.33 9.73 18.62
C THR A 27 15.68 9.44 19.98
N LYS A 28 15.96 10.27 21.00
CA LYS A 28 15.35 10.17 22.34
C LYS A 28 13.81 10.12 22.27
N GLN A 29 13.22 10.87 21.34
CA GLN A 29 11.77 10.87 21.10
C GLN A 29 11.26 9.51 20.60
N MET A 30 12.00 8.84 19.71
CA MET A 30 11.64 7.52 19.21
C MET A 30 11.69 6.48 20.34
N ILE A 31 12.72 6.52 21.18
CA ILE A 31 12.84 5.67 22.37
C ILE A 31 11.63 5.86 23.29
N TRP A 32 11.27 7.11 23.59
CA TRP A 32 10.14 7.42 24.47
C TRP A 32 8.81 6.92 23.90
N ARG A 33 8.57 7.09 22.59
CA ARG A 33 7.36 6.57 21.90
C ARG A 33 7.26 5.05 22.00
N TRP A 34 8.36 4.33 21.78
CA TRP A 34 8.37 2.87 21.91
C TRP A 34 8.13 2.43 23.36
N CYS A 35 8.83 3.03 24.33
CA CYS A 35 8.61 2.74 25.75
C CYS A 35 7.14 2.93 26.15
N HIS A 36 6.52 4.05 25.73
CA HIS A 36 5.11 4.31 26.01
C HIS A 36 4.18 3.26 25.38
N GLN A 37 4.40 2.88 24.12
CA GLN A 37 3.58 1.88 23.45
C GLN A 37 3.71 0.48 24.06
N PHE A 38 4.93 0.07 24.46
CA PHE A 38 5.15 -1.20 25.14
C PHE A 38 4.53 -1.21 26.55
N CYS A 39 4.62 -0.10 27.30
CA CYS A 39 3.95 0.02 28.59
C CYS A 39 2.42 -0.06 28.46
N ASN A 40 1.87 0.44 27.34
CA ASN A 40 0.44 0.37 27.04
C ASN A 40 0.00 -0.98 26.43
N GLY A 41 0.85 -2.03 26.50
CA GLY A 41 0.47 -3.39 26.12
C GLY A 41 0.76 -3.78 24.67
N ARG A 42 1.51 -2.97 23.90
CA ARG A 42 2.03 -3.43 22.59
C ARG A 42 3.00 -4.59 22.81
N GLN A 43 2.78 -5.74 22.17
CA GLN A 43 3.68 -6.91 22.25
C GLN A 43 4.54 -7.12 21.00
N GLN A 44 4.18 -6.49 19.88
CA GLN A 44 4.87 -6.69 18.60
C GLN A 44 5.93 -5.60 18.36
N VAL A 45 7.17 -6.04 18.11
CA VAL A 45 8.30 -5.18 17.74
C VAL A 45 8.22 -4.72 16.28
N ARG A 46 7.58 -5.52 15.40
CA ARG A 46 7.42 -5.17 13.98
C ARG A 46 6.42 -4.04 13.80
N ASP A 47 6.64 -3.20 12.80
CA ASP A 47 5.66 -2.20 12.38
C ASP A 47 4.39 -2.89 11.90
N LYS A 48 3.23 -2.34 12.27
CA LYS A 48 1.96 -2.72 11.67
C LYS A 48 2.00 -2.44 10.16
N PRO A 49 1.25 -3.18 9.34
CA PRO A 49 1.13 -2.88 7.91
C PRO A 49 0.80 -1.40 7.76
N ARG A 50 1.67 -0.66 7.08
CA ARG A 50 1.44 0.75 6.81
C ARG A 50 0.40 0.83 5.72
N HIS A 51 -0.72 1.50 5.98
CA HIS A 51 -1.58 1.93 4.90
C HIS A 51 -0.77 2.92 4.05
N GLY A 52 -0.41 2.49 2.84
CA GLY A 52 0.21 3.38 1.85
C GLY A 52 -0.75 4.49 1.46
N ARG A 53 -0.31 5.41 0.58
CA ARG A 53 -1.23 6.38 -0.03
C ARG A 53 -2.39 5.61 -0.65
N PRO A 54 -3.65 5.89 -0.26
CA PRO A 54 -4.78 5.24 -0.88
C PRO A 54 -4.72 5.54 -2.38
N ARG A 55 -4.77 4.49 -3.21
CA ARG A 55 -4.86 4.58 -4.68
C ARG A 55 -6.24 5.10 -5.11
N THR A 56 -7.10 5.44 -4.15
CA THR A 56 -8.53 5.75 -4.18
C THR A 56 -8.85 7.15 -4.73
N ALA A 57 -8.20 7.54 -5.82
CA ALA A 57 -8.71 8.64 -6.66
C ALA A 57 -9.73 8.13 -7.70
N ILE A 58 -10.09 6.85 -7.63
CA ILE A 58 -11.07 6.19 -8.48
C ILE A 58 -12.30 5.98 -7.60
N THR A 59 -13.33 6.80 -7.83
CA THR A 59 -14.65 6.67 -7.20
C THR A 59 -15.44 5.57 -7.91
N ASP A 60 -16.30 4.85 -7.18
CA ASP A 60 -17.14 3.79 -7.74
C ASP A 60 -18.00 4.30 -8.91
N GLU A 61 -18.49 5.54 -8.84
CA GLU A 61 -19.19 6.23 -9.94
C GLU A 61 -18.42 6.22 -11.26
N LYS A 62 -17.09 6.44 -11.19
CA LYS A 62 -16.22 6.44 -12.37
C LYS A 62 -16.04 5.02 -12.91
N VAL A 63 -15.96 4.02 -12.03
CA VAL A 63 -15.85 2.61 -12.43
C VAL A 63 -17.11 2.16 -13.16
N ILE A 64 -18.29 2.45 -12.60
CA ILE A 64 -19.59 2.11 -13.21
C ILE A 64 -19.72 2.76 -14.58
N LYS A 65 -19.38 4.04 -14.70
CA LYS A 65 -19.50 4.75 -15.98
C LYS A 65 -18.55 4.21 -17.06
N VAL A 66 -17.32 3.81 -16.69
CA VAL A 66 -16.41 3.14 -17.64
C VAL A 66 -16.93 1.75 -18.03
N ASP A 67 -17.52 1.01 -17.10
CA ASP A 67 -18.13 -0.30 -17.38
C ASP A 67 -19.29 -0.19 -18.38
N ASP A 68 -20.19 0.77 -18.17
CA ASP A 68 -21.31 1.04 -19.09
C ASP A 68 -20.84 1.45 -20.49
N MET A 69 -19.78 2.26 -20.58
CA MET A 69 -19.14 2.59 -21.85
C MET A 69 -18.66 1.33 -22.59
N ILE A 70 -17.91 0.47 -21.92
CA ILE A 70 -17.34 -0.76 -22.52
C ILE A 70 -18.45 -1.72 -22.95
N LYS A 71 -19.50 -1.85 -22.14
CA LYS A 71 -20.68 -2.66 -22.48
C LYS A 71 -21.44 -2.12 -23.69
N THR A 72 -21.47 -0.80 -23.86
CA THR A 72 -22.10 -0.15 -25.02
C THR A 72 -21.25 -0.30 -26.29
N ASN A 73 -19.92 -0.15 -26.17
CA ASN A 73 -18.99 -0.34 -27.28
C ASN A 73 -17.71 -1.05 -26.80
N TRP A 74 -17.61 -2.33 -27.14
CA TRP A 74 -16.51 -3.20 -26.74
C TRP A 74 -15.15 -2.86 -27.40
N ARG A 75 -15.13 -1.99 -28.43
CA ARG A 75 -13.91 -1.57 -29.13
C ARG A 75 -13.34 -0.24 -28.64
N ILE A 76 -13.78 0.24 -27.48
CA ILE A 76 -13.31 1.48 -26.88
C ILE A 76 -11.81 1.43 -26.57
N THR A 77 -11.14 2.55 -26.86
CA THR A 77 -9.74 2.78 -26.56
C THR A 77 -9.58 3.50 -25.21
N ILE A 78 -8.42 3.31 -24.57
CA ILE A 78 -8.11 4.00 -23.30
C ILE A 78 -8.12 5.53 -23.49
N ASN A 79 -7.80 6.04 -24.69
CA ASN A 79 -7.83 7.47 -24.98
C ASN A 79 -9.25 8.04 -24.98
N GLU A 80 -10.23 7.28 -25.47
CA GLU A 80 -11.65 7.69 -25.40
C GLU A 80 -12.13 7.72 -23.93
N VAL A 81 -11.76 6.72 -23.13
CA VAL A 81 -12.06 6.71 -21.69
C VAL A 81 -11.45 7.91 -20.97
N VAL A 82 -10.21 8.27 -21.30
CA VAL A 82 -9.53 9.47 -20.77
C VAL A 82 -10.29 10.75 -21.13
N GLY A 83 -10.64 10.90 -22.41
CA GLY A 83 -11.33 12.09 -22.92
C GLY A 83 -12.69 12.30 -22.26
N GLU A 84 -13.45 11.22 -22.05
CA GLU A 84 -14.80 11.31 -21.53
C GLU A 84 -14.87 11.45 -20.00
N HIS A 85 -13.90 10.88 -19.28
CA HIS A 85 -13.96 10.83 -17.81
C HIS A 85 -13.02 11.83 -17.11
N GLY A 86 -12.17 12.53 -17.87
CA GLY A 86 -11.14 13.45 -17.35
C GLY A 86 -10.10 12.72 -16.49
N MET A 87 -10.00 11.40 -16.63
CA MET A 87 -9.07 10.57 -15.88
C MET A 87 -7.74 10.53 -16.62
N GLY A 88 -6.63 10.60 -15.90
CA GLY A 88 -5.31 10.41 -16.51
C GLY A 88 -5.17 8.99 -17.08
N HIS A 89 -4.42 8.84 -18.17
CA HIS A 89 -4.25 7.58 -18.91
C HIS A 89 -3.96 6.36 -18.03
N GLN A 90 -3.05 6.51 -17.06
CA GLN A 90 -2.69 5.44 -16.13
C GLN A 90 -3.83 5.03 -15.19
N ARG A 91 -4.70 5.97 -14.81
CA ARG A 91 -5.89 5.66 -13.99
C ARG A 91 -6.92 4.92 -14.82
N SER A 92 -7.18 5.39 -16.04
CA SER A 92 -8.10 4.71 -16.97
C SER A 92 -7.67 3.27 -17.25
N HIS A 93 -6.38 3.03 -17.52
CA HIS A 93 -5.84 1.68 -17.70
C HIS A 93 -6.05 0.79 -16.46
N LYS A 94 -5.83 1.35 -15.26
CA LYS A 94 -6.06 0.63 -14.00
C LYS A 94 -7.53 0.31 -13.78
N VAL A 95 -8.44 1.23 -14.11
CA VAL A 95 -9.89 0.96 -14.01
C VAL A 95 -10.28 -0.23 -14.89
N VAL A 96 -9.83 -0.24 -16.14
CA VAL A 96 -10.17 -1.30 -17.10
C VAL A 96 -9.58 -2.66 -16.68
N ASN A 97 -8.30 -2.71 -16.29
CA ASN A 97 -7.62 -3.98 -15.99
C ASN A 97 -7.72 -4.42 -14.53
N ASP A 98 -7.53 -3.52 -13.56
CA ASP A 98 -7.47 -3.88 -12.13
C ASP A 98 -8.85 -3.92 -11.48
N PHE A 99 -9.78 -3.04 -11.90
CA PHE A 99 -11.11 -2.93 -11.27
C PHE A 99 -12.20 -3.67 -12.06
N LEU A 100 -12.15 -3.63 -13.39
CA LEU A 100 -13.13 -4.29 -14.27
C LEU A 100 -12.63 -5.61 -14.86
N GLU A 101 -11.34 -5.92 -14.70
CA GLU A 101 -10.70 -7.16 -15.17
C GLU A 101 -10.85 -7.44 -16.68
N TYR A 102 -11.13 -6.40 -17.48
CA TYR A 102 -11.22 -6.53 -18.93
C TYR A 102 -9.84 -6.67 -19.57
N ASN A 103 -9.74 -7.60 -20.52
CA ASN A 103 -8.52 -7.85 -21.28
C ASN A 103 -8.80 -7.76 -22.79
N LYS A 104 -7.87 -7.18 -23.54
CA LYS A 104 -7.96 -7.16 -25.00
C LYS A 104 -7.71 -8.57 -25.56
N VAL A 105 -8.72 -9.13 -26.22
CA VAL A 105 -8.58 -10.40 -26.96
C VAL A 105 -8.24 -10.09 -28.42
N SER A 106 -7.23 -10.77 -28.97
CA SER A 106 -6.86 -10.69 -30.38
C SER A 106 -6.83 -12.09 -30.98
N THR A 107 -7.45 -12.28 -32.14
CA THR A 107 -7.24 -13.46 -32.98
C THR A 107 -5.97 -13.24 -33.82
N ARG A 108 -5.25 -14.32 -34.14
CA ARG A 108 -4.11 -14.29 -35.07
C ARG A 108 -4.60 -14.45 -36.50
#